data_AF-A0A9E1INI3-F1
#
_entry.id   AF-A0A9E1INI3-F1
#
_cell.length_a   1.000
_cell.length_b   1.000
_cell.length_c   1.000
_cell.angle_alpha   90.00
_cell.angle_beta   90.00
_cell.angle_gamma   90.00
#
_symmetry.space_group_name_H-M   'P 1'
#
loop_
_entity.id
_entity.type
_entity.pdbx_description
1 polymer ?
#
loop_
_entity_poly.entity_id
_entity_poly.type
_entity_poly.pdbx_seq_one_letter_code
_entity_poly.pdbx_strand_id
1 'polypeptide(L)'
;MNCLGTTELLAASPTVVYARSIEAPYLPTFCSDNIQDHFGISAQDFLDEPDLWRTRLHDDARSHIGDEFAQVMEWGHHHHEYRWRGTDGSWRWILDQLVLTRDK
;
A
#
# COMPACT_ATOMS: atom_id res chain seq x y z
N MET A 1 4.75 30.49 2.94
CA MET A 1 3.46 30.14 2.30
C MET A 1 3.35 28.64 2.37
N ASN A 2 2.66 28.15 3.39
CA ASN A 2 2.73 26.75 3.82
C ASN A 2 1.87 25.88 2.89
N CYS A 3 2.47 24.82 2.32
CA CYS A 3 1.76 23.75 1.63
C CYS A 3 0.92 22.94 2.64
N LEU A 4 -0.25 23.45 2.99
CA LEU A 4 -1.25 22.74 3.80
C LEU A 4 -2.27 21.97 2.93
N GLY A 5 -2.42 22.33 1.66
CA GLY A 5 -3.50 21.80 0.81
C GLY A 5 -3.34 20.34 0.34
N THR A 6 -2.12 19.83 0.21
CA THR A 6 -1.90 18.46 -0.27
C THR A 6 -2.15 17.40 0.81
N THR A 7 -1.82 17.71 2.07
CA THR A 7 -2.00 16.78 3.19
C THR A 7 -3.48 16.64 3.57
N GLU A 8 -4.24 17.74 3.58
CA GLU A 8 -5.68 17.73 3.89
C GLU A 8 -6.50 16.98 2.83
N LEU A 9 -6.15 17.11 1.55
CA LEU A 9 -6.84 16.40 0.47
C LEU A 9 -6.63 14.88 0.57
N LEU A 10 -5.43 14.45 0.95
CA LEU A 10 -5.12 13.04 1.10
C LEU A 10 -5.85 12.42 2.30
N ALA A 11 -5.91 13.15 3.42
CA ALA A 11 -6.61 12.71 4.62
C ALA A 11 -8.12 12.47 4.38
N ALA A 12 -8.77 13.30 3.56
CA ALA A 12 -10.19 13.14 3.25
C ALA A 12 -10.48 12.13 2.12
N SER A 13 -9.45 11.61 1.45
CA SER A 13 -9.58 10.67 0.34
C SER A 13 -9.67 9.22 0.82
N PRO A 14 -10.44 8.35 0.14
CA PRO A 14 -10.37 6.90 0.35
C PRO A 14 -9.03 6.29 -0.09
N THR A 15 -8.18 7.05 -0.78
CA THR A 15 -6.89 6.58 -1.28
C THR A 15 -5.82 6.63 -0.18
N VAL A 16 -5.26 5.47 0.16
CA VAL A 16 -4.02 5.35 0.92
C VAL A 16 -2.84 5.40 -0.04
N VAL A 17 -1.84 6.23 0.25
CA VAL A 17 -0.60 6.31 -0.52
C VAL A 17 0.51 5.63 0.27
N TYR A 18 1.26 4.75 -0.38
CA TYR A 18 2.41 4.10 0.22
C TYR A 18 3.57 4.04 -0.78
N ALA A 19 4.78 3.85 -0.25
CA ALA A 19 5.96 3.57 -1.03
C ALA A 19 6.76 2.46 -0.38
N ARG A 20 7.56 1.77 -1.19
CA ARG A 20 8.44 0.69 -0.74
C ARG A 20 9.73 0.66 -1.52
N SER A 21 10.77 0.10 -0.91
CA SER A 21 12.03 -0.16 -1.60
C SER A 21 11.83 -1.21 -2.70
N ILE A 22 12.55 -1.04 -3.81
CA ILE A 22 12.69 -2.05 -4.87
C ILE A 22 13.83 -3.02 -4.62
N GLU A 23 14.62 -2.80 -3.56
CA GLU A 23 15.68 -3.69 -3.14
C GLU A 23 15.15 -4.61 -2.05
N ALA A 24 15.49 -5.90 -2.13
CA ALA A 24 15.15 -6.87 -1.09
C ALA A 24 15.68 -6.36 0.28
N PRO A 25 14.86 -6.41 1.35
CA PRO A 25 13.61 -7.17 1.48
C PRO A 25 12.33 -6.39 1.12
N TYR A 26 12.41 -5.35 0.28
CA TYR A 26 11.28 -4.56 -0.23
C TYR A 26 10.48 -3.84 0.86
N LEU A 27 11.20 -3.30 1.84
CA LEU A 27 10.62 -2.66 3.01
C LEU A 27 9.71 -1.49 2.61
N PRO A 28 8.57 -1.31 3.28
CA PRO A 28 7.79 -0.09 3.15
C PRO A 28 8.62 1.11 3.64
N THR A 29 8.57 2.21 2.91
CA THR A 29 9.34 3.44 3.19
C THR A 29 8.44 4.63 3.49
N PHE A 30 7.17 4.54 3.13
CA PHE A 30 6.17 5.56 3.38
C PHE A 30 4.77 4.94 3.42
N CYS A 31 3.89 5.49 4.27
CA CYS A 31 2.46 5.23 4.26
C CYS A 31 1.74 6.49 4.75
N SER A 32 0.61 6.85 4.12
CA SER A 32 -0.20 7.99 4.54
C SER A 32 -1.04 7.66 5.78
N ASP A 33 -1.24 8.64 6.65
CA ASP A 33 -1.90 8.46 7.95
C ASP A 33 -3.37 8.01 7.85
N ASN A 34 -4.05 8.30 6.74
CA ASN A 34 -5.45 7.91 6.52
C ASN A 34 -5.65 6.38 6.42
N ILE A 35 -4.59 5.57 6.34
CA ILE A 35 -4.69 4.12 6.52
C ILE A 35 -5.31 3.74 7.87
N GLN A 36 -5.12 4.57 8.90
CA GLN A 36 -5.73 4.39 10.21
C GLN A 36 -7.25 4.50 10.16
N ASP A 37 -7.77 5.48 9.42
CA ASP A 37 -9.21 5.72 9.31
C ASP A 37 -9.90 4.61 8.51
N HIS A 38 -9.21 4.08 7.49
CA HIS A 38 -9.78 3.07 6.59
C HIS A 38 -9.63 1.63 7.09
N PHE A 39 -8.54 1.31 7.80
CA PHE A 39 -8.18 -0.07 8.15
C PHE A 39 -7.84 -0.28 9.64
N GLY A 40 -7.80 0.80 10.42
CA GLY A 40 -7.49 0.74 11.85
C GLY A 40 -6.04 0.35 12.14
N ILE A 41 -5.14 0.57 11.18
CA ILE A 41 -3.69 0.31 11.25
C ILE A 41 -2.99 1.66 11.22
N SER A 42 -2.03 1.91 12.11
CA SER A 42 -1.29 3.16 12.03
C SER A 42 -0.26 3.11 10.90
N ALA A 43 0.07 4.25 10.31
CA ALA A 43 1.15 4.32 9.32
C ALA A 43 2.47 3.78 9.89
N GLN A 44 2.73 3.99 11.19
CA GLN A 44 3.91 3.47 11.87
C GLN A 44 3.90 1.94 11.96
N ASP A 45 2.78 1.32 12.35
CA ASP A 45 2.66 -0.15 12.37
C ASP A 45 2.89 -0.74 10.98
N PHE A 46 2.39 -0.07 9.93
CA PHE A 46 2.63 -0.48 8.55
C PHE A 46 4.11 -0.42 8.15
N LEU A 47 4.86 0.55 8.67
CA LEU A 47 6.30 0.68 8.40
C LEU A 47 7.14 -0.32 9.22
N ASP A 48 6.75 -0.58 10.47
CA ASP A 48 7.49 -1.43 11.41
C ASP A 48 7.28 -2.92 11.16
N GLU A 49 6.20 -3.31 10.48
CA GLU A 49 5.87 -4.70 10.14
C GLU A 49 5.92 -4.94 8.61
N PRO A 50 7.07 -5.31 8.03
CA PRO A 50 7.24 -5.42 6.57
C PRO A 50 6.31 -6.43 5.88
N ASP A 51 5.84 -7.43 6.64
CA ASP A 51 4.92 -8.47 6.16
C ASP A 51 3.44 -8.16 6.43
N LEU A 52 3.11 -7.04 7.08
CA LEU A 52 1.73 -6.70 7.49
C LEU A 52 0.74 -6.75 6.32
N TRP A 53 1.15 -6.20 5.18
CA TRP A 53 0.35 -6.25 3.97
C TRP A 53 0.05 -7.70 3.56
N ARG A 54 1.10 -8.54 3.46
CA ARG A 54 0.99 -9.95 3.03
C ARG A 54 0.14 -10.77 4.01
N THR A 55 0.29 -10.57 5.31
CA THR A 55 -0.44 -11.36 6.32
C THR A 55 -1.95 -11.10 6.30
N ARG A 56 -2.37 -9.93 5.83
CA ARG A 56 -3.77 -9.48 5.78
C ARG A 56 -4.46 -9.64 4.43
N LEU A 57 -3.77 -10.18 3.42
CA LEU A 57 -4.37 -10.55 2.13
C LEU A 57 -5.35 -11.73 2.30
N HIS A 58 -6.45 -11.69 1.56
CA HIS A 58 -7.33 -12.85 1.41
C HIS A 58 -6.61 -13.97 0.64
N ASP A 59 -6.87 -15.23 0.99
CA ASP A 59 -6.13 -16.39 0.45
C ASP A 59 -6.19 -16.48 -1.09
N ASP A 60 -7.34 -16.16 -1.68
CA ASP A 60 -7.54 -16.08 -3.14
C ASP A 60 -6.52 -15.19 -3.87
N ALA A 61 -5.99 -14.15 -3.20
CA ALA A 61 -5.03 -13.23 -3.77
C ALA A 61 -3.58 -13.70 -3.55
N ARG A 62 -3.29 -14.48 -2.50
CA ARG A 62 -1.90 -14.86 -2.12
C ARG A 62 -1.12 -15.59 -3.22
N SER A 63 -1.82 -16.28 -4.13
CA SER A 63 -1.20 -17.00 -5.26
C SER A 63 -0.88 -16.12 -6.47
N HIS A 64 -1.60 -15.01 -6.67
CA HIS A 64 -1.46 -14.14 -7.85
C HIS A 64 -0.49 -12.98 -7.61
N ILE A 65 -0.34 -12.59 -6.36
CA ILE A 65 0.44 -11.45 -5.89
C ILE A 65 1.98 -11.68 -5.98
N GLY A 66 2.42 -12.91 -6.26
CA GLY A 66 3.84 -13.23 -6.39
C GLY A 66 4.56 -12.51 -7.54
N ASP A 67 3.84 -12.23 -8.63
CA ASP A 67 4.41 -11.74 -9.88
C ASP A 67 4.35 -10.22 -10.04
N GLU A 68 3.71 -9.51 -9.11
CA GLU A 68 3.50 -8.05 -9.19
C GLU A 68 4.80 -7.29 -9.36
N PHE A 69 5.84 -7.65 -8.59
CA PHE A 69 7.14 -7.02 -8.67
C PHE A 69 7.80 -7.21 -10.03
N ALA A 70 7.68 -8.41 -10.62
CA ALA A 70 8.20 -8.66 -11.96
C ALA A 70 7.52 -7.76 -12.97
N GLN A 71 6.19 -7.62 -12.88
CA GLN A 71 5.41 -6.73 -13.76
C GLN A 71 5.76 -5.26 -13.57
N VAL A 72 5.88 -4.78 -12.33
CA VAL A 72 6.32 -3.39 -12.04
C VAL A 72 7.72 -3.13 -12.57
N MET A 73 8.64 -4.09 -12.46
CA MET A 73 10.01 -3.96 -12.96
C MET A 73 10.08 -3.98 -14.49
N GLU A 74 9.23 -4.77 -15.14
CA GLU A 74 9.18 -4.88 -16.61
C GLU A 74 8.48 -3.68 -17.25
N TRP A 75 7.31 -3.28 -16.73
CA TRP A 75 6.43 -2.29 -17.37
C TRP A 75 6.42 -0.93 -16.67
N GLY A 76 7.10 -0.81 -15.53
CA GLY A 76 7.15 0.41 -14.73
C GLY A 76 5.87 0.73 -13.96
N HIS A 77 4.83 -0.11 -14.08
CA HIS A 77 3.57 0.05 -13.37
C HIS A 77 2.84 -1.30 -13.27
N HIS A 78 1.94 -1.40 -12.31
CA HIS A 78 1.04 -2.54 -12.12
C HIS A 78 -0.25 -2.08 -11.45
N HIS A 79 -1.35 -2.80 -11.67
CA HIS A 79 -2.55 -2.63 -10.90
C HIS A 79 -3.21 -3.97 -10.65
N HIS A 80 -3.82 -4.12 -9.48
CA HIS A 80 -4.55 -5.33 -9.12
C HIS A 80 -5.70 -5.00 -8.19
N GLU A 81 -6.65 -5.93 -8.12
CA GLU A 81 -7.76 -5.88 -7.17
C GLU A 81 -7.66 -7.07 -6.22
N TYR A 82 -7.76 -6.80 -4.91
CA TYR A 82 -7.73 -7.85 -3.89
C TYR A 82 -8.58 -7.48 -2.69
N ARG A 83 -8.81 -8.47 -1.83
CA ARG A 83 -9.43 -8.26 -0.52
C ARG A 83 -8.37 -8.17 0.57
N TRP A 84 -8.46 -7.11 1.38
CA TRP A 84 -7.56 -6.86 2.49
C TRP A 84 -8.33 -6.72 3.81
N ARG A 85 -7.76 -7.24 4.90
CA ARG A 85 -8.44 -7.31 6.20
C ARG A 85 -8.01 -6.19 7.14
N GLY A 86 -8.96 -5.36 7.56
CA GLY A 86 -8.76 -4.35 8.61
C GLY A 86 -8.58 -4.97 9.99
N THR A 87 -8.24 -4.16 10.99
CA THR A 87 -8.13 -4.61 12.39
C THR A 87 -9.49 -4.98 13.00
N ASP A 88 -10.58 -4.44 12.45
CA ASP A 88 -11.96 -4.83 12.78
C ASP A 88 -12.38 -6.21 12.25
N GLY A 89 -11.49 -6.88 11.50
CA GLY A 89 -11.75 -8.19 10.91
C GLY A 89 -12.58 -8.17 9.62
N SER A 90 -13.04 -7.00 9.17
CA SER A 90 -13.80 -6.87 7.93
C SER A 90 -12.90 -6.93 6.71
N TRP A 91 -13.41 -7.55 5.64
CA TRP A 91 -12.76 -7.61 4.34
C TRP A 91 -13.22 -6.46 3.46
N ARG A 92 -12.26 -5.74 2.87
CA ARG A 92 -12.52 -4.63 1.95
C ARG A 92 -11.88 -4.92 0.60
N TRP A 93 -12.57 -4.59 -0.48
CA TRP A 93 -11.99 -4.61 -1.82
C TRP A 93 -11.07 -3.41 -2.01
N ILE A 94 -9.86 -3.67 -2.47
CA ILE A 94 -8.82 -2.69 -2.74
C ILE A 94 -8.48 -2.76 -4.22
N LEU A 95 -8.55 -1.62 -4.90
CA LEU A 95 -7.84 -1.39 -6.15
C LEU A 95 -6.53 -0.71 -5.78
N ASP A 96 -5.42 -1.37 -6.11
CA ASP A 96 -4.08 -0.90 -5.80
C ASP A 96 -3.33 -0.65 -7.11
N GLN A 97 -2.59 0.45 -7.15
CA GLN A 97 -1.91 0.95 -8.33
C GLN A 97 -0.47 1.29 -7.96
N LEU A 98 0.44 0.55 -8.57
CA LEU A 98 1.88 0.66 -8.36
C LEU A 98 2.51 1.38 -9.55
N VAL A 99 3.41 2.32 -9.25
CA VAL A 99 4.24 3.00 -10.24
C VAL A 99 5.69 2.96 -9.77
N LEU A 100 6.58 2.49 -10.63
CA LEU A 100 8.01 2.47 -10.38
C LEU A 100 8.58 3.88 -10.51
N THR A 101 9.08 4.41 -9.39
CA THR A 101 9.81 5.68 -9.37
C THR A 101 11.31 5.40 -9.29
N ARG A 102 12.11 6.13 -10.07
CA ARG A 102 13.57 6.09 -10.03
C ARG A 102 14.08 7.48 -9.71
N ASP A 103 15.16 7.57 -8.94
CA ASP A 103 15.89 8.82 -8.79
C ASP A 103 16.37 9.28 -10.17
N LYS A 104 16.32 10.60 -10.41
CA LYS A 104 16.79 11.21 -11.65
C LYS A 104 18.29 11.41 -11.66
#